data_AF-A0A512BGS5-F1
#
_entry.id   AF-A0A512BGS5-F1
#
_cell.length_a   1.000
_cell.length_b   1.000
_cell.length_c   1.000
_cell.angle_alpha   90.00
_cell.angle_beta   90.00
_cell.angle_gamma   90.00
#
_symmetry.space_group_name_H-M   'P 1'
#
loop_
_entity.id
_entity.type
_entity.pdbx_description
1 polymer ?
#
loop_
_entity_poly.entity_id
_entity_poly.type
_entity_poly.pdbx_seq_one_letter_code
_entity_poly.pdbx_strand_id
1 'polypeptide(L)'
;MLADKAEKLGYSYSGPPIPFDASGVHPLYPHTKLADLPAATEAYRAAKLFSQSHSNLLNALDKTFNGYPDYIGYTLGLMYDVKLYGDKLAAMPFPGKDGYTIGPSFEFVNINE
;
A
#
# COMPACT_ATOMS: atom_id res chain seq x y z
N MET A 1 22.77 -6.02 8.13
CA MET A 1 24.07 -6.68 8.39
C MET A 1 25.06 -5.62 8.77
N LEU A 2 25.67 -5.75 9.94
CA LEU A 2 26.81 -4.92 10.33
C LEU A 2 28.07 -5.74 10.13
N ALA A 3 29.12 -5.13 9.58
CA ALA A 3 30.41 -5.80 9.49
C ALA A 3 30.95 -6.04 10.90
N ASP A 4 31.19 -7.29 11.26
CA ASP A 4 31.68 -7.68 12.57
C ASP A 4 32.83 -8.67 12.40
N LYS A 5 34.03 -8.26 12.82
CA LYS A 5 35.25 -9.07 12.70
C LYS A 5 35.32 -10.21 13.72
N ALA A 6 34.48 -10.18 14.76
CA ALA A 6 34.37 -11.26 15.74
C ALA A 6 33.46 -12.39 15.23
N GLU A 7 32.59 -12.12 14.27
CA GLU A 7 31.72 -13.10 13.65
C GLU A 7 32.44 -13.89 12.56
N LYS A 8 32.21 -15.21 12.52
CA LYS A 8 32.92 -16.15 11.62
C LYS A 8 32.71 -15.85 10.14
N LEU A 9 31.61 -15.17 9.80
CA LEU A 9 31.24 -14.77 8.45
C LEU A 9 31.52 -13.28 8.16
N GLY A 10 32.08 -12.53 9.11
CA GLY A 10 32.39 -11.11 8.96
C GLY A 10 31.17 -10.17 9.04
N TYR A 11 29.97 -10.71 9.27
CA TYR A 11 28.73 -9.94 9.40
C TYR A 11 27.89 -10.44 10.56
N SER A 12 27.28 -9.49 11.29
CA SER A 12 26.35 -9.76 12.38
C SER A 12 24.93 -9.25 12.07
N TYR A 13 23.94 -9.96 12.60
CA TYR A 13 22.52 -9.56 12.65
C TYR A 13 22.15 -8.90 13.99
N SER A 14 23.10 -8.72 14.91
CA SER A 14 22.92 -8.09 16.23
C SER A 14 22.86 -6.55 16.16
N GLY A 15 22.29 -6.00 15.10
CA GLY A 15 22.09 -4.55 14.99
C GLY A 15 21.18 -4.01 16.09
N PRO A 16 21.10 -2.68 16.25
CA PRO A 16 20.15 -2.07 17.17
C PRO A 16 18.74 -2.61 16.93
N PRO A 17 17.96 -2.89 18.00
CA PRO A 17 16.59 -3.33 17.83
C PRO A 17 15.79 -2.28 17.04
N ILE A 18 15.00 -2.72 16.07
CA ILE A 18 14.10 -1.83 15.33
C ILE A 18 12.96 -1.45 16.29
N PRO A 19 12.74 -0.15 16.57
CA PRO A 19 11.65 0.26 17.44
C PRO A 19 10.31 -0.13 16.79
N PHE A 20 9.44 -0.76 17.57
CA PHE A 20 8.09 -1.14 17.14
C PHE A 20 7.08 -0.62 18.15
N ASP A 21 6.16 0.23 17.70
CA ASP A 21 5.04 0.72 18.48
C ASP A 21 3.77 -0.01 18.03
N ALA A 22 3.33 -0.98 18.82
CA ALA A 22 2.10 -1.73 18.56
C ALA A 22 0.85 -0.85 18.61
N SER A 23 0.86 0.25 19.39
CA SER A 23 -0.28 1.15 19.52
C SER A 23 -0.47 2.07 18.31
N GLY A 24 0.59 2.31 17.54
CA GLY A 24 0.56 3.05 16.28
C GLY A 24 0.09 2.23 15.07
N VAL A 25 -0.22 0.94 15.23
CA VAL A 25 -0.65 0.08 14.12
C VAL A 25 -2.16 0.23 13.91
N HIS A 26 -2.56 0.63 12.70
CA HIS A 26 -3.98 0.71 12.34
C HIS A 26 -4.63 -0.69 12.28
N PRO A 27 -5.81 -0.89 12.90
CA PRO A 27 -6.55 -2.15 12.86
C PRO A 27 -7.30 -2.30 11.54
N LEU A 28 -6.58 -2.56 10.44
CA LEU A 28 -7.18 -2.66 9.11
C LEU A 28 -8.17 -3.82 9.00
N TYR A 29 -9.33 -3.59 8.40
CA TYR A 29 -10.27 -4.66 8.07
C TYR A 29 -9.69 -5.56 6.96
N PRO A 30 -9.64 -6.89 7.17
CA PRO A 30 -9.07 -7.82 6.19
C PRO A 30 -9.91 -7.86 4.91
N HIS A 31 -9.25 -7.93 3.76
CA HIS A 31 -9.88 -8.12 2.45
C HIS A 31 -11.03 -7.14 2.14
N THR A 32 -10.85 -5.86 2.46
CA THR A 32 -11.84 -4.81 2.18
C THR A 32 -12.15 -4.76 0.68
N LYS A 33 -13.43 -4.84 0.32
CA LYS A 33 -13.93 -4.64 -1.05
C LYS A 33 -14.70 -3.33 -1.17
N LEU A 34 -14.80 -2.79 -2.38
CA LEU A 34 -15.65 -1.63 -2.67
C LEU A 34 -17.12 -1.89 -2.32
N ALA A 35 -17.59 -3.13 -2.50
CA ALA A 35 -18.95 -3.55 -2.15
C ALA A 35 -19.23 -3.54 -0.64
N ASP A 36 -18.19 -3.58 0.21
CA ASP A 36 -18.34 -3.53 1.67
C ASP A 36 -18.56 -2.08 2.17
N LEU A 37 -18.33 -1.08 1.31
CA LEU A 37 -18.42 0.33 1.64
C LEU A 37 -19.71 0.94 1.06
N PRO A 38 -20.44 1.76 1.84
CA PRO A 38 -21.66 2.37 1.32
C PRO A 38 -21.36 3.30 0.14
N ALA A 39 -22.10 3.14 -0.96
CA ALA A 39 -21.93 3.94 -2.16
C ALA A 39 -22.09 5.45 -1.86
N ALA A 40 -21.41 6.30 -2.64
CA ALA A 40 -21.39 7.76 -2.51
C ALA A 40 -20.78 8.31 -1.19
N THR A 41 -20.24 7.47 -0.30
CA THR A 41 -19.47 7.92 0.85
C THR A 41 -18.05 8.34 0.48
N GLU A 42 -17.38 9.09 1.37
CA GLU A 42 -15.97 9.40 1.20
C GLU A 42 -15.12 8.12 1.25
N ALA A 43 -15.44 7.18 2.15
CA ALA A 43 -14.79 5.89 2.27
C ALA A 43 -14.78 5.13 0.93
N TYR A 44 -15.96 5.02 0.30
CA TYR A 44 -16.09 4.39 -1.01
C TYR A 44 -15.26 5.11 -2.09
N ARG A 45 -15.30 6.44 -2.13
CA ARG A 45 -14.49 7.23 -3.10
C ARG A 45 -12.99 7.03 -2.89
N ALA A 46 -12.52 7.05 -1.64
CA ALA A 46 -11.12 6.86 -1.31
C ALA A 46 -10.65 5.44 -1.67
N ALA A 47 -11.46 4.42 -1.37
CA ALA A 47 -11.16 3.04 -1.72
C ALA A 47 -11.11 2.85 -3.24
N LYS A 48 -12.05 3.48 -3.97
CA LYS A 48 -12.08 3.45 -5.44
C LYS A 48 -10.84 4.10 -6.05
N LEU A 49 -10.43 5.26 -5.52
CA LEU A 49 -9.21 5.94 -5.97
C LEU A 49 -7.96 5.08 -5.71
N PHE A 50 -7.87 4.45 -4.55
CA PHE A 50 -6.78 3.50 -4.25
C PHE A 50 -6.74 2.36 -5.28
N SER A 51 -7.87 1.69 -5.54
CA SER A 51 -7.94 0.58 -6.50
C SER A 51 -7.55 1.01 -7.91
N GLN A 52 -8.01 2.19 -8.35
CA GLN A 52 -7.63 2.77 -9.64
C GLN A 52 -6.14 3.10 -9.73
N SER A 53 -5.58 3.75 -8.71
CA SER A 53 -4.14 4.06 -8.64
C SER A 53 -3.28 2.80 -8.62
N HIS A 54 -3.73 1.76 -7.91
CA HIS A 54 -3.06 0.46 -7.90
C HIS A 54 -3.08 -0.21 -9.28
N SER A 55 -4.23 -0.25 -9.96
CA SER A 55 -4.32 -0.75 -11.34
C SER A 55 -3.43 0.04 -12.30
N ASN A 56 -3.40 1.38 -12.18
CA ASN A 56 -2.48 2.23 -12.96
C ASN A 56 -1.02 1.86 -12.70
N LEU A 57 -0.64 1.65 -11.44
CA LEU A 57 0.71 1.25 -11.06
C LEU A 57 1.11 -0.08 -11.69
N LEU A 58 0.22 -1.09 -11.65
CA LEU A 58 0.49 -2.38 -12.27
C LEU A 58 0.70 -2.26 -13.78
N ASN A 59 -0.16 -1.51 -14.48
CA ASN A 59 -0.01 -1.28 -15.92
C ASN A 59 1.29 -0.50 -16.24
N ALA A 60 1.67 0.47 -15.39
CA ALA A 60 2.89 1.23 -15.56
C ALA A 60 4.14 0.38 -15.33
N LEU A 61 4.13 -0.51 -14.33
CA LEU A 61 5.20 -1.49 -14.08
C LEU A 61 5.34 -2.47 -15.25
N ASP A 62 4.21 -3.00 -15.74
CA ASP A 62 4.18 -3.88 -16.91
C ASP A 62 4.82 -3.18 -18.12
N LYS A 63 4.41 -1.96 -18.44
CA LYS A 63 5.01 -1.18 -19.53
C LYS A 63 6.51 -0.90 -19.31
N THR A 64 6.89 -0.50 -18.10
CA THR A 64 8.28 -0.14 -17.77
C THR A 64 9.21 -1.33 -17.97
N PHE A 65 8.80 -2.51 -17.52
CA PHE A 65 9.62 -3.72 -17.59
C PHE A 65 9.48 -4.49 -18.89
N ASN A 66 8.52 -4.13 -19.77
CA ASN A 66 8.37 -4.68 -21.12
C ASN A 66 8.89 -3.74 -22.23
N GLY A 67 10.01 -3.04 -21.99
CA GLY A 67 10.76 -2.36 -23.03
C GLY A 67 10.66 -0.83 -23.07
N TYR A 68 10.02 -0.21 -22.06
CA TYR A 68 9.96 1.25 -21.91
C TYR A 68 10.55 1.70 -20.56
N PRO A 69 11.86 1.49 -20.30
CA PRO A 69 12.47 1.78 -18.99
C PRO A 69 12.35 3.25 -18.56
N ASP A 70 12.27 4.19 -19.52
CA ASP A 70 12.08 5.62 -19.24
C ASP A 70 10.74 5.93 -18.53
N TYR A 71 9.81 4.98 -18.54
CA TYR A 71 8.51 5.08 -17.86
C TYR A 71 8.62 4.88 -16.33
N ILE A 72 9.81 4.54 -15.81
CA ILE A 72 10.03 4.33 -14.37
C ILE A 72 9.74 5.58 -13.53
N GLY A 73 10.03 6.79 -14.04
CA GLY A 73 9.75 8.04 -13.32
C GLY A 73 8.26 8.26 -13.07
N TYR A 74 7.43 7.99 -14.07
CA TYR A 74 5.97 8.01 -13.95
C TYR A 74 5.48 6.92 -12.97
N THR A 75 6.04 5.71 -13.09
CA THR A 75 5.71 4.57 -12.23
C THR A 75 6.01 4.85 -10.76
N LEU A 76 7.13 5.52 -10.46
CA LEU A 76 7.48 5.96 -9.10
C LEU A 76 6.45 6.96 -8.56
N GLY A 77 5.96 7.89 -9.38
CA GLY A 77 4.87 8.79 -9.01
C GLY A 77 3.62 8.03 -8.54
N LEU A 78 3.21 7.00 -9.30
CA LEU A 78 2.09 6.16 -8.94
C LEU A 78 2.30 5.37 -7.63
N MET A 79 3.54 4.98 -7.31
CA MET A 79 3.85 4.35 -6.01
C MET A 79 3.56 5.31 -4.84
N TYR A 80 3.88 6.60 -4.99
CA TYR A 80 3.55 7.61 -3.98
C TYR A 80 2.03 7.83 -3.87
N ASP A 81 1.31 7.82 -4.98
CA ASP A 81 -0.16 7.93 -4.98
C ASP A 81 -0.80 6.76 -4.24
N VAL A 82 -0.39 5.52 -4.55
CA VAL A 82 -0.87 4.31 -3.87
C VAL A 82 -0.62 4.38 -2.37
N LYS A 83 0.58 4.83 -1.96
CA LYS A 83 0.89 5.05 -0.54
C LYS A 83 -0.03 6.08 0.08
N LEU A 84 -0.17 7.26 -0.54
CA LEU A 84 -0.98 8.36 -0.02
C LEU A 84 -2.44 7.93 0.18
N TYR A 85 -3.03 7.23 -0.79
CA TYR A 85 -4.40 6.73 -0.67
C TYR A 85 -4.51 5.59 0.34
N GLY A 86 -3.51 4.71 0.44
CA GLY A 86 -3.46 3.64 1.44
C GLY A 86 -3.41 4.18 2.87
N ASP A 87 -2.54 5.16 3.13
CA ASP A 87 -2.43 5.84 4.43
C ASP A 87 -3.75 6.55 4.79
N LYS A 88 -4.39 7.20 3.81
CA LYS A 88 -5.71 7.82 4.01
C LYS A 88 -6.76 6.79 4.43
N LEU A 89 -6.82 5.63 3.76
CA LEU A 89 -7.78 4.57 4.11
C LEU A 89 -7.50 3.99 5.49
N ALA A 90 -6.24 3.74 5.81
CA ALA A 90 -5.82 3.17 7.09
C ALA A 90 -6.22 4.06 8.28
N ALA A 91 -6.31 5.37 8.08
CA ALA A 91 -6.75 6.34 9.08
C ALA A 91 -8.29 6.51 9.17
N MET A 92 -9.06 5.97 8.23
CA MET A 92 -10.52 6.11 8.20
C MET A 92 -11.20 4.98 8.98
N PRO A 93 -12.17 5.28 9.87
CA PRO A 93 -12.95 4.25 10.53
C PRO A 93 -13.80 3.48 9.50
N PHE A 94 -13.95 2.17 9.71
CA PHE A 94 -14.73 1.33 8.81
C PHE A 94 -16.24 1.44 9.12
N PRO A 95 -17.09 1.89 8.18
CA PRO A 95 -18.53 2.00 8.42
C PRO A 95 -19.17 0.64 8.73
N GLY A 96 -19.76 0.51 9.93
CA GLY A 96 -20.44 -0.72 10.34
C GLY A 96 -19.52 -1.87 10.77
N LYS A 97 -18.21 -1.61 10.96
CA LYS A 97 -17.23 -2.56 11.52
C LYS A 97 -16.46 -1.87 12.65
N ASP A 98 -17.06 -1.87 13.83
CA ASP A 98 -16.46 -1.22 15.00
C ASP A 98 -15.08 -1.79 15.33
N GLY A 99 -14.16 -0.89 15.70
CA GLY A 99 -12.78 -1.25 16.03
C GLY A 99 -11.87 -1.49 14.82
N TYR A 100 -12.39 -1.41 13.59
CA TYR A 100 -11.58 -1.52 12.38
C TYR A 100 -11.48 -0.19 11.63
N THR A 101 -10.34 -0.01 10.95
CA THR A 101 -10.17 1.00 9.91
C THR A 101 -10.21 0.36 8.53
N ILE A 102 -10.32 1.20 7.50
CA ILE A 102 -10.51 0.73 6.13
C ILE A 102 -9.21 0.17 5.58
N GLY A 103 -9.23 -1.10 5.17
CA GLY A 103 -8.11 -1.70 4.46
C GLY A 103 -8.06 -1.27 2.98
N PRO A 104 -6.89 -1.30 2.35
CA PRO A 104 -6.77 -1.08 0.91
C PRO A 104 -7.55 -2.13 0.11
N SER A 105 -8.29 -1.70 -0.92
CA SER A 105 -8.92 -2.59 -1.88
C SER A 105 -8.01 -2.80 -3.10
N PHE A 106 -7.47 -4.01 -3.25
CA PHE A 106 -6.64 -4.41 -4.38
C PHE A 106 -7.47 -4.93 -5.58
N GLU A 107 -8.74 -4.54 -5.67
CA GLU A 107 -9.57 -4.87 -6.82
C GLU A 107 -8.99 -4.25 -8.09
N PHE A 108 -8.85 -5.06 -9.14
CA PHE A 108 -8.39 -4.58 -10.43
C PHE A 108 -9.52 -3.82 -11.13
N VAL A 109 -9.30 -2.55 -11.42
CA VAL A 109 -10.21 -1.71 -12.20
C VAL A 109 -9.63 -1.58 -13.60
N ASN A 110 -10.42 -1.94 -14.63
CA ASN A 110 -10.05 -1.63 -16.00
C ASN A 110 -10.19 -0.11 -16.21
N ILE A 111 -9.09 0.51 -16.60
CA ILE A 111 -8.89 1.96 -16.68
C ILE A 111 -8.88 2.45 -18.14
N ASN A 112 -9.15 1.55 -19.09
CA ASN A 112 -9.14 1.80 -20.53
C ASN A 112 -10.56 1.73 -21.17
N GLU A 113 -11.55 2.41 -20.59
CA GLU A 113 -12.84 2.70 -21.25
C GLU A 113 -12.99 4.21 -21.51
#